data_AF-A0A7S3ULI5-F1
#
_entry.id   AF-A0A7S3ULI5-F1
#
_cell.length_a   1.000
_cell.length_b   1.000
_cell.length_c   1.000
_cell.angle_alpha   90.00
_cell.angle_beta   90.00
_cell.angle_gamma   90.00
#
_symmetry.space_group_name_H-M   'P 1'
#
loop_
_entity.id
_entity.type
_entity.pdbx_description
1 polymer ?
#
loop_
_entity_poly.entity_id
_entity_poly.type
_entity_poly.pdbx_seq_one_letter_code
_entity_poly.pdbx_strand_id
1 'polypeptide(L)'
;DACHAYQIAKGAGIPESNIILLAYDDIANNSENPFPGKMFNKPDGPDVYEGCTISYKGSDVTAANFLKVLKGDSSAPGPVLKSTAEDKVFVYYTDHGGPGILGVPSGAGDFIHASDLNDALVALNEKNGYKELLFYLEACESGSIFANLLKAPKVKAVTAANPTESSWGWYCPPQDTVQGKSIGSC
;
A
#
# COMPACT_ATOMS: atom_id res chain seq x y z
N ASP A 1 6.15 0.88 6.53
CA ASP A 1 4.81 0.27 6.56
C ASP A 1 4.59 -0.93 5.66
N ALA A 2 4.71 -0.82 4.33
CA ALA A 2 4.28 -1.88 3.41
C ALA A 2 4.95 -3.26 3.66
N CYS A 3 6.26 -3.31 3.91
CA CYS A 3 6.91 -4.58 4.26
C CYS A 3 6.46 -5.11 5.63
N HIS A 4 6.15 -4.28 6.61
CA HIS A 4 5.60 -4.77 7.88
C HIS A 4 4.21 -5.39 7.68
N ALA A 5 3.35 -4.77 6.87
CA ALA A 5 2.06 -5.36 6.49
C ALA A 5 2.23 -6.69 5.75
N TYR A 6 3.23 -6.81 4.86
CA TYR A 6 3.60 -8.07 4.22
C TYR A 6 3.96 -9.15 5.25
N GLN A 7 4.81 -8.84 6.23
CA GLN A 7 5.20 -9.79 7.28
C GLN A 7 3.99 -10.21 8.14
N ILE A 8 3.08 -9.29 8.46
CA ILE A 8 1.84 -9.59 9.19
C ILE A 8 0.97 -10.55 8.38
N ALA A 9 0.75 -10.26 7.09
CA ALA A 9 -0.05 -11.12 6.20
C ALA A 9 0.54 -12.53 6.09
N LYS A 10 1.86 -12.63 5.88
CA LYS A 10 2.60 -13.88 5.85
C LYS A 10 2.52 -14.63 7.17
N GLY A 11 2.72 -13.94 8.29
CA GLY A 11 2.62 -14.51 9.64
C GLY A 11 1.21 -15.00 10.01
N ALA A 12 0.17 -14.39 9.42
CA ALA A 12 -1.22 -14.83 9.53
C ALA A 12 -1.56 -16.03 8.62
N GLY A 13 -0.60 -16.54 7.84
CA GLY A 13 -0.78 -17.71 6.97
C GLY A 13 -1.33 -17.40 5.57
N ILE A 14 -1.34 -16.13 5.14
CA ILE A 14 -1.69 -15.80 3.76
C ILE A 14 -0.54 -16.28 2.86
N PRO A 15 -0.81 -17.15 1.85
CA PRO A 15 0.23 -17.61 0.94
C PRO A 15 0.88 -16.44 0.21
N GLU A 16 2.21 -16.42 0.08
CA GLU A 16 2.94 -15.34 -0.58
C GLU A 16 2.48 -15.12 -2.03
N SER A 17 2.02 -16.18 -2.73
CA SER A 17 1.43 -16.09 -4.07
C SER A 17 0.17 -15.22 -4.13
N ASN A 18 -0.46 -14.95 -2.99
CA ASN A 18 -1.67 -14.15 -2.85
C ASN A 18 -1.38 -12.76 -2.26
N ILE A 19 -0.10 -12.42 -2.01
CA ILE A 19 0.33 -11.11 -1.53
C ILE A 19 1.04 -10.39 -2.69
N ILE A 20 0.43 -9.32 -3.18
CA ILE A 20 0.99 -8.51 -4.27
C ILE A 20 1.47 -7.20 -3.66
N LEU A 21 2.78 -6.99 -3.66
CA LEU A 21 3.40 -5.81 -3.08
C LEU A 21 3.98 -4.91 -4.17
N LEU A 22 3.58 -3.65 -4.16
CA LEU A 22 4.15 -2.60 -4.99
C LEU A 22 4.96 -1.68 -4.06
N ALA A 23 6.27 -1.58 -4.28
CA ALA A 23 7.16 -0.72 -3.49
C ALA A 23 8.37 -0.33 -4.33
N TYR A 24 8.83 0.92 -4.20
CA TYR A 24 9.89 1.44 -5.08
C TYR A 24 11.24 0.71 -4.89
N ASP A 25 11.50 0.20 -3.68
CA ASP A 25 12.65 -0.64 -3.29
C ASP A 25 14.01 0.09 -3.24
N ASP A 26 14.02 1.34 -2.78
CA ASP A 26 15.20 2.21 -2.69
C ASP A 26 15.66 2.55 -1.25
N ILE A 27 15.03 1.95 -0.23
CA ILE A 27 15.29 2.27 1.19
C ILE A 27 16.32 1.34 1.82
N ALA A 28 16.17 0.02 1.66
CA ALA A 28 17.02 -0.96 2.36
C ALA A 28 18.51 -0.79 2.05
N ASN A 29 18.85 -0.42 0.81
CA ASN A 29 20.23 -0.20 0.37
C ASN A 29 20.55 1.28 0.11
N ASN A 30 19.74 2.20 0.62
CA ASN A 30 20.00 3.62 0.50
C ASN A 30 21.33 3.98 1.19
N SER A 31 22.10 4.91 0.63
CA SER A 31 23.36 5.38 1.23
C SER A 31 23.16 6.08 2.58
N GLU A 32 21.97 6.60 2.85
CA GLU A 32 21.61 7.23 4.12
C GLU A 32 21.14 6.21 5.16
N ASN A 33 20.85 4.96 4.77
CA ASN A 33 20.38 3.94 5.71
C ASN A 33 21.53 3.48 6.64
N PRO A 34 21.42 3.68 7.96
CA PRO A 34 22.47 3.28 8.91
C PRO A 34 22.57 1.76 9.12
N PHE A 35 21.62 1.00 8.57
CA PHE A 35 21.58 -0.47 8.57
C PHE A 35 21.39 -1.01 7.15
N PRO A 36 22.45 -1.03 6.32
CA PRO A 36 22.35 -1.51 4.94
C PRO A 36 21.73 -2.91 4.85
N GLY A 37 20.79 -3.06 3.91
CA GLY A 37 20.04 -4.28 3.66
C GLY A 37 18.86 -4.53 4.61
N LYS A 38 18.51 -3.59 5.49
CA LYS A 38 17.43 -3.76 6.49
C LYS A 38 16.41 -2.62 6.45
N MET A 39 15.19 -2.90 6.87
CA MET A 39 14.18 -1.88 7.18
C MET A 39 13.47 -2.18 8.49
N PHE A 40 13.08 -1.14 9.21
CA PHE A 40 12.36 -1.25 10.47
C PHE A 40 11.06 -0.46 10.40
N ASN A 41 10.06 -0.86 11.18
CA ASN A 41 8.79 -0.15 11.28
C ASN A 41 8.38 0.18 12.72
N LYS A 42 9.32 0.01 13.65
CA LYS A 42 9.22 0.50 15.03
C LYS A 42 10.61 0.53 15.67
N PRO A 43 10.81 1.32 16.73
CA PRO A 43 12.05 1.36 17.50
C PRO A 43 12.37 -0.01 18.07
N ASP A 44 13.64 -0.41 17.97
CA ASP A 44 14.15 -1.73 18.34
C ASP A 44 13.28 -2.90 17.81
N GLY A 45 12.62 -2.69 16.68
CA GLY A 45 11.81 -3.69 15.99
C GLY A 45 12.65 -4.72 15.22
N PRO A 46 12.01 -5.82 14.79
CA PRO A 46 12.66 -6.74 13.86
C PRO A 46 12.87 -6.06 12.49
N ASP A 47 13.83 -6.58 11.73
CA ASP A 47 13.94 -6.26 10.31
C ASP A 47 12.68 -6.79 9.59
N VAL A 48 11.98 -5.90 8.89
CA VAL A 48 10.78 -6.25 8.12
C VAL A 48 11.07 -6.44 6.64
N TYR A 49 12.27 -6.09 6.17
CA TYR A 49 12.65 -6.26 4.76
C TYR A 49 13.05 -7.69 4.42
N GLU A 50 13.70 -8.41 5.34
CA GLU A 50 14.07 -9.80 5.11
C GLU A 50 12.85 -10.67 4.76
N GLY A 51 12.85 -11.26 3.56
CA GLY A 51 11.73 -12.07 3.07
C GLY A 51 10.49 -11.28 2.62
N CYS A 52 10.57 -9.95 2.49
CA CYS A 52 9.54 -9.10 1.91
C CYS A 52 9.60 -9.16 0.37
N THR A 53 8.80 -10.03 -0.25
CA THR A 53 8.81 -10.18 -1.72
C THR A 53 8.01 -9.08 -2.40
N ILE A 54 8.70 -8.17 -3.10
CA ILE A 54 8.07 -7.06 -3.84
C ILE A 54 7.81 -7.50 -5.29
N SER A 55 6.55 -7.36 -5.72
CA SER A 55 6.05 -7.78 -7.04
C SER A 55 6.25 -6.73 -8.13
N TYR A 56 6.13 -5.44 -7.79
CA TYR A 56 6.40 -4.32 -8.70
C TYR A 56 7.38 -3.37 -8.02
N LYS A 57 8.49 -3.08 -8.69
CA LYS A 57 9.63 -2.31 -8.16
C LYS A 57 9.93 -1.08 -9.01
N GLY A 58 10.53 -0.06 -8.39
CA GLY A 58 10.97 1.15 -9.09
C GLY A 58 9.88 1.77 -9.98
N SER A 59 10.19 1.94 -11.27
CA SER A 59 9.29 2.54 -12.25
C SER A 59 8.02 1.74 -12.55
N ASP A 60 7.90 0.50 -12.08
CA ASP A 60 6.67 -0.29 -12.24
C ASP A 60 5.60 0.06 -11.19
N VAL A 61 5.93 0.85 -10.17
CA VAL A 61 5.00 1.33 -9.13
C VAL A 61 4.22 2.52 -9.65
N THR A 62 3.34 2.27 -10.62
CA THR A 62 2.55 3.31 -11.30
C THR A 62 1.07 3.22 -10.92
N ALA A 63 0.33 4.33 -11.07
CA ALA A 63 -1.11 4.34 -10.88
C ALA A 63 -1.82 3.32 -11.79
N ALA A 64 -1.37 3.23 -13.04
CA ALA A 64 -1.90 2.28 -14.01
C ALA A 64 -1.72 0.82 -13.56
N ASN A 65 -0.52 0.45 -13.09
CA ASN A 65 -0.26 -0.91 -12.62
C ASN A 65 -1.03 -1.21 -11.34
N PHE A 66 -1.11 -0.29 -10.38
CA PHE A 66 -1.91 -0.46 -9.18
C PHE A 66 -3.39 -0.72 -9.51
N LEU A 67 -4.00 0.08 -10.40
CA LEU A 67 -5.39 -0.10 -10.82
C LEU A 67 -5.59 -1.40 -11.61
N LYS A 68 -4.62 -1.82 -12.43
CA LYS A 68 -4.68 -3.12 -13.13
C LYS A 68 -4.62 -4.29 -12.16
N VAL A 69 -3.73 -4.23 -11.15
CA VAL A 69 -3.64 -5.23 -10.08
C VAL A 69 -4.98 -5.37 -9.38
N LEU A 70 -5.57 -4.25 -8.97
CA LEU A 70 -6.87 -4.23 -8.29
C LEU A 70 -8.00 -4.79 -9.16
N LYS A 71 -8.02 -4.50 -10.47
CA LYS A 71 -9.04 -5.00 -11.41
C LYS A 71 -8.85 -6.46 -11.85
N GLY A 72 -7.76 -7.12 -11.44
CA GLY A 72 -7.36 -8.42 -11.96
C GLY A 72 -6.99 -8.41 -13.45
N ASP A 73 -6.48 -7.28 -13.96
CA ASP A 73 -6.15 -7.10 -15.38
C ASP A 73 -4.75 -7.64 -15.70
N SER A 74 -4.70 -8.81 -16.33
CA SER A 74 -3.45 -9.51 -16.67
C SER A 74 -2.62 -8.82 -17.78
N SER A 75 -3.04 -7.65 -18.28
CA SER A 75 -2.17 -6.78 -19.09
C SER A 75 -1.13 -6.01 -18.26
N ALA A 76 -1.13 -6.15 -16.93
CA ALA A 76 -0.05 -5.68 -16.07
C ALA A 76 1.23 -6.52 -16.27
N PRO A 77 2.43 -5.97 -16.05
CA PRO A 77 3.68 -6.72 -16.22
C PRO A 77 3.94 -7.78 -15.14
N GLY A 78 3.10 -7.85 -14.11
CA GLY A 78 3.28 -8.67 -12.92
C GLY A 78 2.00 -9.33 -12.43
N PRO A 79 2.02 -9.90 -11.21
CA PRO A 79 0.86 -10.57 -10.64
C PRO A 79 -0.27 -9.58 -10.34
N VAL A 80 -1.51 -9.99 -10.62
CA VAL A 80 -2.73 -9.23 -10.35
C VAL A 80 -3.67 -10.03 -9.46
N LEU A 81 -4.70 -9.38 -8.89
CA LEU A 81 -5.71 -10.10 -8.12
C LEU A 81 -6.41 -11.15 -9.00
N LYS A 82 -6.42 -12.40 -8.52
CA LYS A 82 -7.13 -13.53 -9.12
C LYS A 82 -8.24 -14.05 -8.20
N SER A 83 -8.70 -13.18 -7.29
CA SER A 83 -9.74 -13.47 -6.33
C SER A 83 -11.09 -13.67 -7.02
N THR A 84 -11.95 -14.42 -6.34
CA THR A 84 -13.27 -14.85 -6.81
C THR A 84 -14.34 -14.44 -5.81
N ALA A 85 -15.59 -14.81 -6.08
CA ALA A 85 -16.75 -14.45 -5.26
C ALA A 85 -16.68 -15.02 -3.83
N GLU A 86 -15.81 -16.01 -3.60
CA GLU A 86 -15.62 -16.68 -2.31
C GLU A 86 -14.47 -16.09 -1.49
N ASP A 87 -13.58 -15.32 -2.12
CA ASP A 87 -12.35 -14.83 -1.53
C ASP A 87 -12.54 -13.51 -0.78
N LYS A 88 -11.77 -13.29 0.28
CA LYS A 88 -11.71 -12.01 0.97
C LYS A 88 -10.48 -11.25 0.49
N VAL A 89 -10.66 -9.98 0.13
CA VAL A 89 -9.57 -9.13 -0.37
C VAL A 89 -9.21 -8.08 0.68
N PHE A 90 -7.92 -7.94 0.97
CA PHE A 90 -7.39 -6.85 1.77
C PHE A 90 -6.46 -6.00 0.91
N VAL A 91 -6.71 -4.70 0.89
CA VAL A 91 -5.87 -3.71 0.21
C VAL A 91 -5.33 -2.75 1.26
N TYR A 92 -4.02 -2.50 1.21
CA TYR A 92 -3.37 -1.50 2.04
C TYR A 92 -2.56 -0.56 1.16
N TYR A 93 -2.82 0.73 1.29
CA TYR A 93 -2.05 1.80 0.67
C TYR A 93 -1.45 2.68 1.76
N THR A 94 -0.20 3.11 1.55
CA THR A 94 0.53 3.98 2.48
C THR A 94 1.51 4.85 1.70
N ASP A 95 1.24 6.16 1.66
CA ASP A 95 2.11 7.19 1.05
C ASP A 95 1.50 8.58 1.33
N HIS A 96 1.99 9.61 0.64
CA HIS A 96 1.32 10.90 0.52
C HIS A 96 -0.04 10.83 -0.20
N GLY A 97 -0.89 11.79 0.13
CA GLY A 97 -2.15 12.03 -0.56
C GLY A 97 -2.52 13.51 -0.51
N GLY A 98 -3.60 13.82 -1.20
CA GLY A 98 -4.25 15.12 -1.15
C GLY A 98 -5.73 14.99 -1.51
N PRO A 99 -6.48 16.10 -1.58
CA PRO A 99 -7.91 16.05 -1.91
C PRO A 99 -8.18 15.34 -3.25
N GLY A 100 -8.73 14.12 -3.19
CA GLY A 100 -9.10 13.31 -4.35
C GLY A 100 -7.94 12.63 -5.09
N ILE A 101 -6.72 12.65 -4.56
CA ILE A 101 -5.53 12.05 -5.20
C ILE A 101 -4.64 11.31 -4.20
N LEU A 102 -3.98 10.26 -4.69
CA LEU A 102 -2.97 9.49 -3.96
C LEU A 102 -1.65 9.49 -4.74
N GLY A 103 -0.55 9.59 -4.00
CA GLY A 103 0.82 9.57 -4.51
C GLY A 103 1.19 8.27 -5.23
N VAL A 104 2.15 8.40 -6.13
CA VAL A 104 2.99 7.30 -6.61
C VAL A 104 4.44 7.79 -6.55
N PRO A 105 5.45 6.89 -6.54
CA PRO A 105 6.84 7.32 -6.47
C PRO A 105 7.19 8.36 -7.53
N SER A 106 8.04 9.32 -7.14
CA SER A 106 8.45 10.41 -8.03
C SER A 106 9.05 9.86 -9.34
N GLY A 107 8.54 10.34 -10.47
CA GLY A 107 8.97 9.88 -11.80
C GLY A 107 8.32 8.57 -12.27
N ALA A 108 7.40 7.97 -11.49
CA ALA A 108 6.64 6.77 -11.87
C ALA A 108 5.28 7.08 -12.54
N GLY A 109 5.02 8.33 -12.90
CA GLY A 109 3.83 8.76 -13.65
C GLY A 109 2.85 9.58 -12.83
N ASP A 110 1.60 9.60 -13.28
CA ASP A 110 0.51 10.39 -12.68
C ASP A 110 -0.01 9.79 -11.37
N PHE A 111 -0.69 10.62 -10.58
CA PHE A 111 -1.35 10.23 -9.33
C PHE A 111 -2.47 9.20 -9.56
N ILE A 112 -2.79 8.46 -8.50
CA ILE A 112 -4.03 7.66 -8.48
C ILE A 112 -5.18 8.62 -8.12
N HIS A 113 -6.09 8.86 -9.05
CA HIS A 113 -7.28 9.67 -8.80
C HIS A 113 -8.36 8.87 -8.06
N ALA A 114 -9.09 9.54 -7.16
CA ALA A 114 -10.17 8.93 -6.40
C ALA A 114 -11.26 8.33 -7.29
N SER A 115 -11.61 8.98 -8.39
CA SER A 115 -12.56 8.43 -9.38
C SER A 115 -12.09 7.08 -9.91
N ASP A 116 -10.85 7.00 -10.38
CA ASP A 116 -10.31 5.81 -11.04
C ASP A 116 -10.18 4.64 -10.06
N LEU A 117 -9.84 4.92 -8.79
CA LEU A 117 -9.82 3.92 -7.74
C LEU A 117 -11.20 3.34 -7.47
N ASN A 118 -12.22 4.19 -7.33
CA ASN A 118 -13.58 3.73 -7.06
C ASN A 118 -14.17 2.98 -8.26
N ASP A 119 -13.87 3.43 -9.49
CA ASP A 119 -14.24 2.71 -10.71
C ASP A 119 -13.55 1.34 -10.79
N ALA A 120 -12.29 1.23 -10.38
CA ALA A 120 -11.60 -0.05 -10.29
C ALA A 120 -12.24 -1.00 -9.26
N LEU A 121 -12.70 -0.49 -8.12
CA LEU A 121 -13.44 -1.29 -7.12
C LEU A 121 -14.79 -1.77 -7.64
N VAL A 122 -15.50 -0.93 -8.40
CA VAL A 122 -16.76 -1.31 -9.08
C VAL A 122 -16.47 -2.39 -10.14
N ALA A 123 -15.47 -2.19 -10.99
CA ALA A 123 -15.09 -3.16 -12.01
C ALA A 123 -14.67 -4.52 -11.41
N LEU A 124 -13.99 -4.52 -10.25
CA LEU A 124 -13.68 -5.76 -9.53
C LEU A 124 -14.95 -6.43 -8.99
N ASN A 125 -15.90 -5.64 -8.46
CA ASN A 125 -17.18 -6.16 -7.98
C ASN A 125 -18.01 -6.79 -9.10
N GLU A 126 -18.12 -6.14 -10.25
CA GLU A 126 -18.90 -6.62 -11.41
C GLU A 126 -18.40 -7.96 -11.95
N LYS A 127 -17.11 -8.25 -11.75
CA LYS A 127 -16.50 -9.56 -12.07
C LYS A 127 -16.66 -10.59 -10.97
N ASN A 128 -17.41 -10.29 -9.91
CA ASN A 128 -17.50 -11.08 -8.68
C ASN A 128 -16.11 -11.37 -8.09
N GLY A 129 -15.22 -10.37 -8.06
CA GLY A 129 -13.83 -10.54 -7.65
C GLY A 129 -13.59 -10.65 -6.15
N TYR A 130 -14.63 -10.60 -5.30
CA TYR A 130 -14.51 -10.79 -3.86
C TYR A 130 -15.86 -11.10 -3.20
N LYS A 131 -15.80 -11.78 -2.06
CA LYS A 131 -16.89 -11.95 -1.08
C LYS A 131 -17.10 -10.68 -0.26
N GLU A 132 -16.00 -10.14 0.26
CA GLU A 132 -15.90 -8.88 0.99
C GLU A 132 -14.49 -8.30 0.81
N LEU A 133 -14.38 -6.96 0.80
CA LEU A 133 -13.12 -6.26 0.62
C LEU A 133 -12.91 -5.24 1.74
N LEU A 134 -11.73 -5.27 2.36
CA LEU A 134 -11.28 -4.28 3.33
C LEU A 134 -10.16 -3.45 2.70
N PHE A 135 -10.30 -2.12 2.75
CA PHE A 135 -9.31 -1.18 2.25
C PHE A 135 -8.80 -0.31 3.40
N TYR A 136 -7.52 -0.43 3.74
CA TYR A 136 -6.84 0.49 4.65
C TYR A 136 -6.04 1.51 3.86
N LEU A 137 -6.25 2.79 4.16
CA LEU A 137 -5.64 3.90 3.44
C LEU A 137 -4.94 4.85 4.40
N GLU A 138 -3.61 4.81 4.39
CA GLU A 138 -2.73 5.77 5.08
C GLU A 138 -2.28 6.84 4.09
N ALA A 139 -2.80 8.05 4.26
CA ALA A 139 -2.47 9.25 3.49
C ALA A 139 -3.17 10.49 4.08
N CYS A 140 -2.60 11.67 3.83
CA CYS A 140 -3.30 12.95 4.06
C CYS A 140 -4.58 13.02 3.23
N GLU A 141 -5.62 13.63 3.79
CA GLU A 141 -6.95 13.81 3.19
C GLU A 141 -7.57 12.49 2.66
N SER A 142 -7.15 11.34 3.19
CA SER A 142 -7.51 10.00 2.69
C SER A 142 -9.02 9.74 2.66
N GLY A 143 -9.80 10.37 3.56
CA GLY A 143 -11.26 10.33 3.52
C GLY A 143 -11.86 10.85 2.20
N SER A 144 -11.18 11.79 1.53
CA SER A 144 -11.61 12.37 0.25
C SER A 144 -11.61 11.36 -0.90
N ILE A 145 -10.85 10.27 -0.76
CA ILE A 145 -10.76 9.22 -1.77
C ILE A 145 -12.05 8.41 -1.87
N PHE A 146 -12.79 8.25 -0.77
CA PHE A 146 -14.00 7.42 -0.75
C PHE A 146 -15.29 8.20 -0.47
N ALA A 147 -15.19 9.39 0.14
CA ALA A 147 -16.35 10.22 0.49
C ALA A 147 -17.23 10.48 -0.74
N ASN A 148 -18.49 10.02 -0.67
CA ASN A 148 -19.49 10.07 -1.75
C ASN A 148 -19.15 9.28 -3.04
N LEU A 149 -17.95 8.73 -3.19
CA LEU A 149 -17.46 8.01 -4.37
C LEU A 149 -17.53 6.49 -4.23
N LEU A 150 -17.42 5.94 -3.02
CA LEU A 150 -17.44 4.49 -2.82
C LEU A 150 -18.84 3.91 -3.08
N LYS A 151 -19.01 3.29 -4.25
CA LYS A 151 -20.27 2.63 -4.68
C LYS A 151 -20.18 1.11 -4.73
N ALA A 152 -18.96 0.55 -4.75
CA ALA A 152 -18.77 -0.89 -4.81
C ALA A 152 -19.32 -1.55 -3.52
N PRO A 153 -20.27 -2.50 -3.63
CA PRO A 153 -20.89 -3.12 -2.45
C PRO A 153 -19.91 -4.05 -1.73
N LYS A 154 -20.12 -4.24 -0.42
CA LYS A 154 -19.27 -5.09 0.44
C LYS A 154 -17.79 -4.68 0.50
N VAL A 155 -17.50 -3.43 0.15
CA VAL A 155 -16.23 -2.77 0.45
C VAL A 155 -16.36 -1.98 1.75
N LYS A 156 -15.43 -2.17 2.67
CA LYS A 156 -15.23 -1.28 3.81
C LYS A 156 -13.88 -0.59 3.66
N ALA A 157 -13.90 0.74 3.59
CA ALA A 157 -12.69 1.55 3.63
C ALA A 157 -12.49 2.14 5.03
N VAL A 158 -11.25 2.14 5.50
CA VAL A 158 -10.81 2.82 6.72
C VAL A 158 -9.65 3.73 6.33
N THR A 159 -9.78 5.01 6.62
CA THR A 159 -8.83 6.05 6.23
C THR A 159 -8.15 6.62 7.47
N ALA A 160 -6.87 6.94 7.37
CA ALA A 160 -6.10 7.53 8.46
C ALA A 160 -6.60 8.95 8.84
N ALA A 161 -7.16 9.66 7.86
CA ALA A 161 -7.63 11.03 8.00
C ALA A 161 -9.01 11.22 7.35
N ASN A 162 -9.74 12.25 7.78
CA ASN A 162 -10.93 12.74 7.10
C ASN A 162 -10.56 13.46 5.77
N PRO A 163 -11.54 13.91 4.95
CA PRO A 163 -11.27 14.55 3.64
C PRO A 163 -10.48 15.87 3.65
N THR A 164 -10.21 16.45 4.81
CA THR A 164 -9.68 17.82 4.97
C THR A 164 -8.53 17.93 5.97
N GLU A 165 -8.05 16.82 6.51
CA GLU A 165 -6.96 16.80 7.47
C GLU A 165 -5.82 15.91 7.03
N SER A 166 -4.63 16.21 7.57
CA SER A 166 -3.42 15.45 7.32
C SER A 166 -3.37 14.16 8.15
N SER A 167 -2.65 13.18 7.63
CA SER A 167 -2.16 12.03 8.40
C SER A 167 -0.81 12.36 9.04
N TRP A 168 -0.28 11.46 9.87
CA TRP A 168 0.94 11.70 10.63
C TRP A 168 1.89 10.51 10.55
N GLY A 169 3.15 10.80 10.24
CA GLY A 169 4.24 9.86 10.46
C GLY A 169 4.42 9.56 11.94
N TRP A 170 4.96 8.39 12.25
CA TRP A 170 5.26 7.97 13.62
C TRP A 170 6.69 7.46 13.73
N TYR A 171 7.20 7.35 14.96
CA TYR A 171 8.58 6.97 15.25
C TYR A 171 9.63 7.88 14.59
N CYS A 172 9.33 9.17 14.51
CA CYS A 172 10.23 10.20 14.01
C CYS A 172 11.35 10.53 15.02
N PRO A 173 12.48 11.12 14.60
CA PRO A 173 13.51 11.61 15.51
C PRO A 173 12.94 12.50 16.63
N PRO A 174 13.33 12.28 17.91
CA PRO A 174 14.38 11.38 18.40
C PRO A 174 13.89 9.95 18.79
N GLN A 175 12.67 9.58 18.40
CA GLN A 175 12.05 8.28 18.70
C GLN A 175 12.28 7.23 17.62
N ASP A 176 13.20 7.47 16.69
CA ASP A 176 13.50 6.67 15.51
C ASP A 176 14.66 5.67 15.73
N THR A 177 14.99 5.34 16.98
CA THR A 177 16.22 4.62 17.26
C THR A 177 16.08 3.11 17.15
N VAL A 178 17.06 2.47 16.53
CA VAL A 178 17.24 1.01 16.53
C VAL A 178 18.65 0.72 17.03
N GLN A 179 18.79 -0.11 18.06
CA GLN A 179 20.08 -0.47 18.66
C GLN A 179 20.93 0.77 19.04
N GLY A 180 20.26 1.81 19.54
CA GLY A 180 20.90 3.08 19.95
C GLY A 180 21.39 3.96 18.81
N LYS A 181 21.07 3.66 17.54
CA LYS A 181 21.35 4.51 16.38
C LYS A 181 20.05 5.10 15.85
N SER A 182 20.04 6.41 15.57
CA SER A 182 18.96 7.08 14.85
C SER A 182 18.92 6.60 13.39
N ILE A 183 17.72 6.37 12.87
CA ILE A 183 17.47 6.07 11.46
C ILE A 183 17.63 7.33 10.60
N GLY A 184 17.35 8.51 11.16
CA GLY A 184 17.44 9.80 10.47
C GLY A 184 16.15 10.19 9.73
N SER A 185 15.10 9.39 9.87
CA SER A 185 13.78 9.60 9.29
C SER A 185 12.72 8.94 10.17
N CYS A 186 11.48 9.39 10.04
CA CYS A 186 10.34 8.51 10.27
C CYS A 186 10.29 7.49 9.10
#